data_AF-A0A8B6CFE0-F1
#
_entry.id   AF-A0A8B6CFE0-F1
#
_cell.length_a   1.000
_cell.length_b   1.000
_cell.length_c   1.000
_cell.angle_alpha   90.00
_cell.angle_beta   90.00
_cell.angle_gamma   90.00
#
_symmetry.space_group_name_H-M   'P 1'
#
loop_
_entity.id
_entity.type
_entity.pdbx_description
1 polymer ?
#
loop_
_entity_poly.entity_id
_entity_poly.type
_entity_poly.pdbx_seq_one_letter_code
_entity_poly.pdbx_strand_id
1 'polypeptide(L)'
;MSEQNSLYSDEGSDDNELSSGDEWLENYNAEVDHGSPDNNTVVSDEEANDEDDAAPENAELVWRETYEELDIDPFIQITGPSHNLNPNARMQILMGINQLPDYSFYWSNNKYLGNQGFKEVMSVKRYEKLNQYIHCNDIETDVPVDQPGHDKLHKIRPLIDSSLQNFAARYNPNKNQAIDEAMVAYKGRSVAKQYIPSKPTKWGFKV
;
A
#
# COMPACT_ATOMS: atom_id res chain seq x y z
N MET A 1 13.76 -4.62 73.99
CA MET A 1 14.69 -5.13 72.95
C MET A 1 14.03 -4.79 71.62
N SER A 2 14.28 -3.59 71.07
CA SER A 2 15.42 -3.24 70.15
C SER A 2 15.25 -3.98 68.81
N GLU A 3 15.20 -3.37 67.62
CA GLU A 3 15.60 -2.07 67.04
C GLU A 3 14.71 -1.83 65.79
N GLN A 4 14.22 -0.61 65.50
CA GLN A 4 14.79 0.44 64.62
C GLN A 4 15.17 -0.03 63.20
N ASN A 5 15.08 0.73 62.10
CA ASN A 5 14.40 1.95 61.62
C ASN A 5 14.93 2.14 60.16
N SER A 6 14.22 2.89 59.31
CA SER A 6 14.68 3.61 58.09
C SER A 6 13.87 3.24 56.83
N LEU A 7 12.86 4.02 56.42
CA LEU A 7 12.94 5.29 55.66
C LEU A 7 13.71 5.17 54.34
N TYR A 8 12.98 5.20 53.22
CA TYR A 8 13.15 6.24 52.19
C TYR A 8 11.92 6.26 51.26
N SER A 9 11.10 7.29 51.42
CA SER A 9 10.26 7.88 50.39
C SER A 9 11.14 8.84 49.57
N ASP A 10 11.01 8.86 48.25
CA ASP A 10 11.38 10.05 47.48
C ASP A 10 10.43 10.22 46.30
N GLU A 11 9.72 11.35 46.35
CA GLU A 11 9.02 11.97 45.23
C GLU A 11 10.08 12.67 44.38
N GLY A 12 10.06 12.46 43.08
CA GLY A 12 10.93 13.15 42.13
C GLY A 12 10.19 13.39 40.83
N SER A 13 9.47 14.51 40.80
CA SER A 13 9.14 15.22 39.57
C SER A 13 10.43 15.63 38.87
N ASP A 14 10.57 15.31 37.60
CA ASP A 14 11.38 16.08 36.67
C ASP A 14 10.72 16.01 35.28
N ASP A 15 10.03 17.10 34.97
CA ASP A 15 9.79 17.54 33.62
C ASP A 15 11.15 17.90 32.99
N ASN A 16 11.54 17.25 31.89
CA ASN A 16 12.27 17.95 30.84
C ASN A 16 12.25 17.23 29.49
N GLU A 17 11.63 17.92 28.53
CA GLU A 17 12.05 18.11 27.14
C GLU A 17 12.77 16.97 26.41
N LEU A 18 12.05 16.37 25.46
CA LEU A 18 12.57 16.21 24.09
C LEU A 18 11.48 16.54 23.09
N SER A 19 11.47 17.82 22.73
CA SER A 19 11.08 18.34 21.43
C SER A 19 11.83 17.61 20.31
N SER A 20 11.12 17.23 19.25
CA SER A 20 11.51 17.33 17.83
C SER A 20 10.81 16.21 17.04
N GLY A 21 9.82 16.59 16.25
CA GLY A 21 9.08 15.67 15.39
C GLY A 21 8.03 16.34 14.50
N ASP A 22 7.55 17.53 14.88
CA ASP A 22 6.42 18.20 14.22
C ASP A 22 6.82 19.48 13.45
N GLU A 23 8.05 19.57 12.92
CA GLU A 23 8.52 20.74 12.14
C GLU A 23 8.38 20.60 10.60
N TRP A 24 7.76 19.53 10.09
CA TRP A 24 7.69 19.28 8.65
C TRP A 24 6.40 19.73 7.94
N LEU A 25 5.44 20.36 8.64
CA LEU A 25 4.15 20.74 8.04
C LEU A 25 3.83 22.24 8.01
N GLU A 26 4.69 23.12 8.53
CA GLU A 26 4.38 24.57 8.56
C GLU A 26 5.20 25.44 7.58
N ASN A 27 6.26 24.93 6.95
CA ASN A 27 7.13 25.74 6.06
C ASN A 27 6.76 25.73 4.56
N TYR A 28 5.59 25.22 4.16
CA TYR A 28 5.23 25.17 2.72
C TYR A 28 4.33 26.34 2.24
N ASN A 29 3.96 27.28 3.11
CA ASN A 29 2.95 28.31 2.77
C ASN A 29 3.39 29.77 3.04
N ALA A 30 4.68 30.06 3.18
CA ALA A 30 5.15 31.43 3.26
C ALA A 30 6.31 31.68 2.29
N GLU A 31 6.21 32.80 1.57
CA GLU A 31 7.22 33.41 0.70
C GLU A 31 7.29 32.91 -0.75
N VAL A 32 6.48 33.51 -1.62
CA VAL A 32 7.02 34.17 -2.82
C VAL A 32 6.19 35.43 -3.14
N ASP A 33 6.66 36.58 -2.66
CA ASP A 33 6.30 37.91 -3.15
C ASP A 33 7.22 38.23 -4.34
N HIS A 34 6.65 38.48 -5.52
CA HIS A 34 7.41 38.88 -6.70
C HIS A 34 7.29 40.38 -6.93
N GLY A 35 8.17 41.12 -6.26
CA GLY A 35 8.55 42.47 -6.65
C GLY A 35 9.31 42.46 -7.98
N SER A 36 8.87 43.33 -8.89
CA SER A 36 9.51 43.67 -10.16
C SER A 36 10.88 44.32 -9.96
N PRO A 37 11.83 44.10 -10.88
CA PRO A 37 12.69 45.20 -11.29
C PRO A 37 12.82 45.32 -12.81
N ASP A 38 12.44 46.49 -13.33
CA ASP A 38 12.94 47.04 -14.58
C ASP A 38 14.46 47.24 -14.47
N ASN A 39 15.24 46.80 -15.47
CA ASN A 39 16.29 47.65 -16.02
C ASN A 39 16.78 47.20 -17.40
N ASN A 40 16.73 48.19 -18.27
CA ASN A 40 17.14 48.26 -19.66
C ASN A 40 18.66 48.03 -19.80
N THR A 41 19.10 47.03 -20.56
CA THR A 41 20.46 47.01 -21.13
C THR A 41 20.38 46.43 -22.54
N VAL A 42 20.55 47.31 -23.52
CA VAL A 42 20.70 46.97 -24.93
C VAL A 42 22.14 46.53 -25.17
N VAL A 43 22.34 45.29 -25.61
CA VAL A 43 23.58 44.85 -26.26
C VAL A 43 23.18 44.09 -27.52
N SER A 44 23.74 44.55 -28.64
CA SER A 44 23.47 44.17 -30.02
C SER A 44 24.23 42.91 -30.46
N ASP A 45 23.48 42.00 -31.09
CA ASP A 45 23.78 41.05 -32.17
C ASP A 45 25.23 40.66 -32.47
N GLU A 46 25.59 39.41 -32.07
CA GLU A 46 26.50 38.54 -32.81
C GLU A 46 25.71 37.27 -33.20
N GLU A 47 25.41 37.13 -34.49
CA GLU A 47 24.77 35.96 -35.09
C GLU A 47 25.73 34.75 -35.03
N ALA A 48 25.43 33.80 -34.15
CA ALA A 48 25.90 32.43 -34.26
C ALA A 48 24.72 31.58 -34.77
N ASN A 49 24.81 31.18 -36.05
CA ASN A 49 23.94 30.18 -36.64
C ASN A 49 24.27 28.80 -36.06
N ASP A 50 23.55 28.41 -35.01
CA ASP A 50 23.42 27.03 -34.56
C ASP A 50 22.02 26.50 -34.97
N GLU A 51 21.75 26.50 -36.28
CA GLU A 51 20.70 25.67 -36.86
C GLU A 51 21.26 24.25 -36.96
N ASP A 52 20.97 23.36 -36.00
CA ASP A 52 20.89 21.90 -36.23
C ASP A 52 20.43 21.01 -35.04
N ASP A 53 19.88 21.54 -33.94
CA ASP A 53 19.32 20.72 -32.85
C ASP A 53 17.84 21.01 -32.52
N ALA A 54 17.08 21.54 -33.48
CA ALA A 54 15.63 21.62 -33.36
C ALA A 54 15.02 20.24 -33.63
N ALA A 55 14.55 19.56 -32.57
CA ALA A 55 13.66 18.41 -32.70
C ALA A 55 12.48 18.81 -33.61
N PRO A 56 12.18 18.03 -34.66
CA PRO A 56 11.19 18.46 -35.64
C PRO A 56 9.84 18.62 -34.94
N GLU A 57 9.11 19.68 -35.30
CA GLU A 57 7.84 20.14 -34.72
C GLU A 57 6.69 19.10 -34.85
N ASN A 58 7.00 17.91 -35.36
CA ASN A 58 6.11 16.77 -35.55
C ASN A 58 6.65 15.44 -34.97
N ALA A 59 7.66 15.46 -34.08
CA ALA A 59 8.17 14.24 -33.44
C ALA A 59 7.11 13.51 -32.59
N GLU A 60 6.04 14.22 -32.17
CA GLU A 60 4.86 13.64 -31.52
C GLU A 60 3.95 12.84 -32.46
N LEU A 61 4.10 12.98 -33.79
CA LEU A 61 3.21 12.34 -34.77
C LEU A 61 3.77 11.03 -35.34
N VAL A 62 5.09 10.82 -35.30
CA VAL A 62 5.70 9.56 -35.78
C VAL A 62 5.38 8.36 -34.87
N TRP A 63 5.22 8.61 -33.57
CA TRP A 63 4.89 7.56 -32.60
C TRP A 63 3.39 7.23 -32.56
N ARG A 64 2.50 8.05 -33.12
CA ARG A 64 1.06 7.75 -33.17
C ARG A 64 0.68 6.93 -34.39
N GLU A 65 1.31 7.18 -35.53
CA GLU A 65 1.02 6.46 -36.78
C GLU A 65 1.53 5.00 -36.74
N THR A 66 2.52 4.69 -35.90
CA THR A 66 3.07 3.33 -35.78
C THR A 66 2.18 2.36 -34.97
N TYR A 67 1.30 2.85 -34.09
CA TYR A 67 0.42 1.97 -33.31
C TYR A 67 -0.89 1.62 -34.02
N GLU A 68 -1.36 2.44 -34.95
CA GLU A 68 -2.61 2.17 -35.70
C GLU A 68 -2.38 1.27 -36.93
N GLU A 69 -1.18 1.25 -37.50
CA GLU A 69 -0.83 0.42 -38.67
C GLU A 69 -0.35 -0.98 -38.33
N LEU A 70 0.07 -1.21 -37.09
CA LEU A 70 0.37 -2.54 -36.63
C LEU A 70 -0.94 -3.12 -36.10
N ASP A 71 -1.46 -4.16 -36.76
CA ASP A 71 -2.55 -5.02 -36.29
C ASP A 71 -2.09 -5.83 -35.06
N ILE A 72 -1.60 -5.11 -34.05
CA ILE A 72 -1.23 -5.63 -32.75
C ILE A 72 -2.55 -5.77 -32.03
N ASP A 73 -3.03 -7.00 -31.99
CA ASP A 73 -4.01 -7.45 -31.01
C ASP A 73 -3.66 -6.75 -29.68
N PRO A 74 -4.57 -5.96 -29.08
CA PRO A 74 -4.24 -5.17 -27.90
C PRO A 74 -3.49 -6.05 -26.91
N PHE A 75 -2.29 -5.62 -26.49
CA PHE A 75 -1.41 -6.42 -25.60
C PHE A 75 -2.16 -6.93 -24.36
N ILE A 76 -3.27 -6.29 -24.02
CA ILE A 76 -4.26 -6.77 -23.08
C ILE A 76 -5.55 -7.10 -23.86
N GLN A 77 -5.57 -8.22 -24.56
CA GLN A 77 -6.79 -9.00 -24.56
C GLN A 77 -7.05 -9.29 -23.07
N ILE A 78 -8.19 -8.84 -22.54
CA ILE A 78 -8.59 -9.15 -21.16
C ILE A 78 -9.04 -10.63 -21.13
N THR A 79 -8.14 -11.53 -21.50
CA THR A 79 -8.29 -12.99 -21.60
C THR A 79 -7.27 -13.68 -20.70
N GLY A 80 -6.69 -12.96 -19.73
CA GLY A 80 -5.99 -13.56 -18.59
C GLY A 80 -6.98 -14.15 -17.57
N PRO A 81 -6.59 -15.10 -16.72
CA PRO A 81 -7.46 -15.74 -15.71
C PRO A 81 -8.13 -14.76 -14.73
N SER A 82 -7.71 -13.51 -14.71
CA SER A 82 -8.24 -12.44 -13.87
C SER A 82 -9.47 -11.70 -14.45
N HIS A 83 -9.81 -11.86 -15.72
CA HIS A 83 -10.90 -11.09 -16.34
C HIS A 83 -12.29 -11.37 -15.73
N ASN A 84 -12.49 -12.61 -15.25
CA ASN A 84 -13.71 -13.04 -14.56
C ASN A 84 -13.71 -12.73 -13.06
N LEU A 85 -12.62 -12.18 -12.52
CA LEU A 85 -12.56 -11.80 -11.11
C LEU A 85 -13.29 -10.49 -10.88
N ASN A 86 -13.95 -10.37 -9.73
CA ASN A 86 -14.55 -9.12 -9.27
C ASN A 86 -13.51 -7.99 -9.38
N PRO A 87 -13.87 -6.79 -9.89
CA PRO A 87 -12.98 -5.65 -9.99
C PRO A 87 -12.11 -5.40 -8.75
N ASN A 88 -12.64 -5.55 -7.54
CA ASN A 88 -11.87 -5.40 -6.30
C ASN A 88 -10.73 -6.44 -6.20
N ALA A 89 -11.01 -7.71 -6.48
CA ALA A 89 -10.00 -8.78 -6.43
C ALA A 89 -8.88 -8.56 -7.47
N ARG A 90 -9.22 -8.08 -8.68
CA ARG A 90 -8.22 -7.72 -9.69
C ARG A 90 -7.29 -6.61 -9.18
N MET A 91 -7.86 -5.58 -8.56
CA MET A 91 -7.07 -4.49 -7.99
C MET A 91 -6.15 -4.99 -6.87
N GLN A 92 -6.62 -5.87 -5.97
CA GLN A 92 -5.76 -6.43 -4.92
C GLN A 92 -4.54 -7.18 -5.49
N ILE A 93 -4.74 -7.98 -6.55
CA ILE A 93 -3.63 -8.68 -7.22
C ILE A 93 -2.63 -7.66 -7.81
N LEU A 94 -3.13 -6.64 -8.50
CA LEU A 94 -2.29 -5.61 -9.11
C LEU A 94 -1.51 -4.79 -8.07
N MET A 95 -2.13 -4.46 -6.93
CA MET A 95 -1.42 -3.77 -5.83
C MET A 95 -0.32 -4.63 -5.22
N GLY A 96 -0.50 -5.96 -5.19
CA GLY A 96 0.55 -6.89 -4.75
C GLY A 96 1.77 -6.91 -5.68
N ILE A 97 1.57 -6.67 -6.97
CA ILE A 97 2.64 -6.60 -7.99
C ILE A 97 3.32 -5.23 -7.98
N ASN A 98 2.54 -4.15 -8.07
CA ASN A 98 3.04 -2.78 -8.10
C ASN A 98 2.76 -2.12 -6.74
N GLN A 99 3.60 -2.36 -5.73
CA GLN A 99 3.35 -1.90 -4.37
C GLN A 99 3.70 -0.42 -4.19
N LEU A 100 2.71 0.38 -3.78
CA LEU A 100 2.91 1.77 -3.34
C LEU A 100 2.87 1.85 -1.80
N PRO A 101 3.49 2.87 -1.18
CA PRO A 101 3.49 3.01 0.27
C PRO A 101 2.09 3.09 0.90
N ASP A 102 1.13 3.63 0.15
CA ASP A 102 -0.28 3.71 0.55
C ASP A 102 -1.18 3.44 -0.65
N TYR A 103 -2.31 2.76 -0.44
CA TYR A 103 -3.22 2.43 -1.53
C TYR A 103 -3.88 3.67 -2.15
N SER A 104 -4.06 4.75 -1.40
CA SER A 104 -4.65 5.99 -1.93
C SER A 104 -3.79 6.58 -3.06
N PHE A 105 -2.49 6.28 -3.09
CA PHE A 105 -1.58 6.74 -4.14
C PHE A 105 -1.93 6.21 -5.52
N TYR A 106 -2.55 5.02 -5.65
CA TYR A 106 -3.04 4.55 -6.96
C TYR A 106 -4.09 5.50 -7.56
N TRP A 107 -4.82 6.26 -6.72
CA TRP A 107 -5.79 7.26 -7.16
C TRP A 107 -5.26 8.70 -7.11
N SER A 108 -3.99 8.91 -6.76
CA SER A 108 -3.37 10.24 -6.73
C SER A 108 -3.30 10.87 -8.13
N ASN A 109 -3.34 12.20 -8.21
CA ASN A 109 -3.08 12.93 -9.46
C ASN A 109 -1.58 13.14 -9.76
N ASN A 110 -0.70 12.71 -8.85
CA ASN A 110 0.74 12.74 -9.09
C ASN A 110 1.09 11.79 -10.25
N LYS A 111 1.75 12.31 -11.30
CA LYS A 111 2.12 11.55 -12.51
C LYS A 111 3.04 10.34 -12.28
N TYR A 112 3.76 10.31 -11.16
CA TYR A 112 4.68 9.23 -10.81
C TYR A 112 4.04 8.14 -9.92
N LEU A 113 2.95 8.47 -9.23
CA LEU A 113 2.30 7.58 -8.26
C LEU A 113 0.91 7.13 -8.71
N GLY A 114 0.14 8.05 -9.29
CA GLY A 114 -1.21 7.81 -9.77
C GLY A 114 -1.24 6.75 -10.87
N ASN A 115 -2.25 5.90 -10.83
CA ASN A 115 -2.46 4.87 -11.84
C ASN A 115 -3.81 5.07 -12.53
N GLN A 116 -3.78 5.42 -13.82
CA GLN A 116 -4.98 5.69 -14.60
C GLN A 116 -5.92 4.48 -14.67
N GLY A 117 -5.38 3.27 -14.83
CA GLY A 117 -6.18 2.04 -14.85
C GLY A 117 -6.93 1.80 -13.54
N PHE A 118 -6.35 2.14 -12.38
CA PHE A 118 -7.05 2.02 -11.09
C PHE A 118 -8.21 3.00 -10.98
N LYS A 119 -8.02 4.24 -11.46
CA LYS A 119 -9.06 5.28 -11.46
C LYS A 119 -10.25 4.93 -12.35
N GLU A 120 -9.98 4.29 -13.49
CA GLU A 120 -11.00 3.85 -14.46
C GLU A 120 -11.83 2.66 -13.95
N VAL A 121 -11.21 1.75 -13.19
CA VAL A 121 -11.92 0.58 -12.65
C VAL A 121 -12.97 0.98 -11.61
N MET A 122 -12.60 1.83 -10.64
CA MET A 122 -13.54 2.41 -9.67
C MET A 122 -12.91 3.59 -8.92
N SER A 123 -13.73 4.41 -8.27
CA SER A 123 -13.23 5.45 -7.37
C SER A 123 -12.64 4.87 -6.08
N VAL A 124 -11.69 5.60 -5.47
CA VAL A 124 -11.10 5.22 -4.17
C VAL A 124 -12.17 5.00 -3.10
N LYS A 125 -13.19 5.87 -3.06
CA LYS A 125 -14.33 5.74 -2.13
C LYS A 125 -15.10 4.44 -2.32
N ARG A 126 -15.30 4.00 -3.56
CA ARG A 126 -15.96 2.72 -3.86
C ARG A 126 -15.07 1.55 -3.42
N TYR A 127 -13.77 1.61 -3.69
CA TYR A 127 -12.81 0.60 -3.24
C TYR A 127 -12.79 0.48 -1.71
N GLU A 128 -12.67 1.59 -0.98
CA GLU A 128 -12.73 1.63 0.49
C GLU A 128 -14.04 1.02 1.02
N LYS A 129 -15.18 1.41 0.42
CA LYS A 129 -16.49 0.90 0.83
C LYS A 129 -16.61 -0.61 0.62
N LEU A 130 -16.08 -1.13 -0.49
CA LEU A 130 -16.07 -2.57 -0.74
C LEU A 130 -15.20 -3.30 0.29
N ASN A 131 -13.98 -2.81 0.56
CA ASN A 131 -13.09 -3.42 1.54
C ASN A 131 -13.62 -3.35 2.97
N GLN A 132 -14.43 -2.35 3.31
CA GLN A 132 -15.08 -2.22 4.61
C GLN A 132 -16.07 -3.35 4.91
N TYR A 133 -16.74 -3.91 3.89
CA TYR A 133 -17.80 -4.92 4.05
C TYR A 133 -17.44 -6.26 3.42
N ILE A 134 -16.16 -6.59 3.33
CA ILE A 134 -15.77 -7.95 2.94
C ILE A 134 -16.13 -8.90 4.08
N HIS A 135 -17.05 -9.82 3.78
CA HIS A 135 -17.45 -10.91 4.66
C HIS A 135 -17.28 -12.23 3.91
N CYS A 136 -16.57 -13.18 4.52
CA CYS A 136 -16.33 -14.50 3.93
C CYS A 136 -17.16 -15.61 4.57
N ASN A 137 -17.88 -15.31 5.66
CA ASN A 137 -18.73 -16.27 6.35
C ASN A 137 -19.97 -15.58 6.94
N ASP A 138 -21.01 -16.37 7.21
CA ASP A 138 -22.25 -15.91 7.84
C ASP A 138 -22.03 -15.71 9.35
N ILE A 139 -22.33 -14.50 9.83
CA ILE A 139 -22.16 -14.13 11.24
C ILE A 139 -23.21 -14.80 12.14
N GLU A 140 -24.37 -15.16 11.60
CA GLU A 140 -25.43 -15.84 12.36
C GLU A 140 -25.03 -17.27 12.77
N THR A 141 -23.98 -17.81 12.13
CA THR A 141 -23.42 -19.13 12.45
C THR A 141 -22.23 -19.07 13.41
N ASP A 142 -21.82 -17.88 13.85
CA ASP A 142 -20.68 -17.71 14.75
C ASP A 142 -21.07 -18.09 16.19
N VAL A 143 -20.35 -19.07 16.75
CA VAL A 143 -20.59 -19.54 18.12
C VAL A 143 -19.96 -18.53 19.10
N PRO A 144 -20.65 -18.12 20.18
CA PRO A 144 -20.09 -17.18 21.17
C PRO A 144 -18.79 -17.67 21.83
N VAL A 145 -17.92 -16.73 22.19
CA VAL A 145 -16.53 -16.99 22.68
C VAL A 145 -16.48 -17.92 23.90
N ASP A 146 -17.50 -17.87 24.75
CA ASP A 146 -17.63 -18.65 25.98
C ASP A 146 -18.24 -20.04 25.77
N GLN A 147 -18.66 -20.37 24.55
CA GLN A 147 -19.32 -21.63 24.23
C GLN A 147 -18.37 -22.63 23.55
N PRO A 148 -18.54 -23.94 23.82
CA PRO A 148 -17.81 -24.98 23.10
C PRO A 148 -18.03 -24.88 21.60
N GLY A 149 -16.94 -24.94 20.82
CA GLY A 149 -16.99 -24.87 19.36
C GLY A 149 -16.76 -23.47 18.77
N HIS A 150 -16.51 -22.44 19.60
CA HIS A 150 -16.09 -21.13 19.08
C HIS A 150 -14.80 -21.20 18.26
N ASP A 151 -14.88 -20.73 17.01
CA ASP A 151 -13.74 -20.59 16.12
C ASP A 151 -13.28 -19.14 16.03
N LYS A 152 -12.09 -18.85 16.54
CA LYS A 152 -11.48 -17.51 16.48
C LYS A 152 -11.29 -17.00 15.04
N LEU A 153 -11.29 -17.89 14.05
CA LEU A 153 -11.13 -17.58 12.63
C LEU A 153 -12.44 -17.76 11.83
N HIS A 154 -13.59 -17.91 12.50
CA HIS A 154 -14.90 -18.16 11.87
C HIS A 154 -15.16 -17.29 10.65
N LYS A 155 -14.91 -15.98 10.78
CA LYS A 155 -15.16 -14.98 9.72
C LYS A 155 -14.44 -15.24 8.40
N ILE A 156 -13.32 -15.96 8.43
CA ILE A 156 -12.51 -16.30 7.24
C ILE A 156 -12.41 -17.81 6.99
N ARG A 157 -13.09 -18.63 7.80
CA ARG A 157 -13.02 -20.09 7.73
C ARG A 157 -13.30 -20.65 6.33
N PRO A 158 -14.34 -20.20 5.60
CA PRO A 158 -14.60 -20.73 4.26
C PRO A 158 -13.47 -20.47 3.27
N LEU A 159 -12.76 -19.35 3.41
CA LEU A 159 -11.61 -19.03 2.57
C LEU A 159 -10.41 -19.94 2.88
N ILE A 160 -10.14 -20.19 4.17
CA ILE A 160 -9.07 -21.10 4.61
C ILE A 160 -9.36 -22.51 4.09
N ASP A 161 -10.56 -23.02 4.34
CA ASP A 161 -10.93 -24.39 3.98
C ASP A 161 -10.92 -24.59 2.46
N SER A 162 -11.46 -23.63 1.70
CA SER A 162 -11.39 -23.65 0.24
C SER A 162 -9.95 -23.63 -0.27
N SER A 163 -9.07 -22.84 0.35
CA SER A 163 -7.65 -22.78 -0.04
C SER A 163 -6.94 -24.11 0.24
N LEU A 164 -7.12 -24.69 1.43
CA LEU A 164 -6.52 -25.97 1.81
C LEU A 164 -6.99 -27.11 0.89
N GLN A 165 -8.29 -27.17 0.61
CA GLN A 165 -8.87 -28.15 -0.31
C GLN A 165 -8.27 -28.01 -1.72
N ASN A 166 -8.17 -26.77 -2.23
CA ASN A 166 -7.59 -26.52 -3.55
C ASN A 166 -6.10 -26.85 -3.60
N PHE A 167 -5.31 -26.48 -2.59
CA PHE A 167 -3.88 -26.80 -2.57
C PHE A 167 -3.64 -28.30 -2.55
N ALA A 168 -4.37 -29.04 -1.72
CA ALA A 168 -4.29 -30.50 -1.67
C ALA A 168 -4.72 -31.17 -2.99
N ALA A 169 -5.75 -30.63 -3.66
CA ALA A 169 -6.23 -31.19 -4.92
C ALA A 169 -5.32 -30.87 -6.12
N ARG A 170 -4.56 -29.76 -6.08
CA ARG A 170 -3.80 -29.25 -7.22
C ARG A 170 -2.30 -29.50 -7.12
N TYR A 171 -1.79 -29.79 -5.94
CA TYR A 171 -0.36 -29.97 -5.70
C TYR A 171 -0.08 -31.29 -4.99
N ASN A 172 0.79 -32.10 -5.57
CA ASN A 172 1.33 -33.30 -4.94
C ASN A 172 2.78 -33.03 -4.51
N PRO A 173 3.09 -32.95 -3.20
CA PRO A 173 4.40 -32.58 -2.74
C PRO A 173 5.45 -33.66 -3.03
N ASN A 174 6.69 -33.23 -3.25
CA ASN A 174 7.83 -34.14 -3.38
C ASN A 174 8.24 -34.74 -2.02
N LYS A 175 9.18 -35.70 -2.05
CA LYS A 175 9.67 -36.40 -0.86
C LYS A 175 10.25 -35.47 0.21
N ASN A 176 10.93 -34.40 -0.19
CA ASN A 176 11.61 -33.50 0.72
C ASN A 176 10.73 -32.27 0.96
N GLN A 177 10.25 -32.12 2.20
CA GLN A 177 9.39 -31.02 2.61
C GLN A 177 9.99 -30.33 3.83
N ALA A 178 9.84 -29.01 3.90
CA ALA A 178 10.20 -28.21 5.06
C ALA A 178 8.92 -27.63 5.65
N ILE A 179 8.80 -27.70 6.97
CA ILE A 179 7.68 -27.13 7.73
C ILE A 179 8.30 -26.10 8.66
N ASP A 180 7.89 -24.84 8.51
CA ASP A 180 8.30 -23.73 9.35
C ASP A 180 7.12 -22.78 9.55
N GLU A 181 7.24 -21.93 10.56
CA GLU A 181 6.24 -20.98 10.98
C GLU A 181 6.45 -19.63 10.27
N ALA A 182 5.38 -19.11 9.70
CA ALA A 182 5.36 -17.80 9.04
C ALA A 182 4.68 -16.74 9.93
N MET A 183 5.08 -15.48 9.76
CA MET A 183 4.46 -14.33 10.43
C MET A 183 3.82 -13.40 9.42
N VAL A 184 2.50 -13.20 9.54
CA VAL A 184 1.75 -12.20 8.78
C VAL A 184 1.61 -10.95 9.63
N ALA A 185 2.24 -9.85 9.19
CA ALA A 185 2.26 -8.59 9.93
C ALA A 185 0.84 -8.06 10.21
N TYR A 186 0.53 -7.82 11.48
CA TYR A 186 -0.73 -7.21 11.87
C TYR A 186 -0.60 -6.48 13.21
N LYS A 187 -0.93 -5.19 13.23
CA LYS A 187 -0.84 -4.35 14.44
C LYS A 187 -2.19 -4.12 15.13
N GLY A 188 -3.32 -4.42 14.47
CA GLY A 188 -4.66 -4.21 15.02
C GLY A 188 -5.02 -5.11 16.20
N ARG A 189 -6.25 -4.98 16.72
CA ARG A 189 -6.76 -5.78 17.83
C ARG A 189 -7.31 -7.10 17.31
N SER A 190 -6.71 -8.21 17.72
CA SER A 190 -7.21 -9.56 17.45
C SER A 190 -6.74 -10.52 18.53
N VAL A 191 -7.61 -11.46 18.92
CA VAL A 191 -7.31 -12.53 19.89
C VAL A 191 -6.36 -13.59 19.33
N ALA A 192 -6.20 -13.66 18.00
CA ALA A 192 -5.30 -14.59 17.32
C ALA A 192 -3.90 -13.99 17.05
N LYS A 193 -3.70 -12.70 17.36
CA LYS A 193 -2.42 -12.01 17.19
C LYS A 193 -1.41 -12.52 18.23
N GLN A 194 -0.18 -12.79 17.80
CA GLN A 194 0.93 -13.23 18.63
C GLN A 194 2.11 -12.25 18.55
N TYR A 195 2.93 -12.26 19.59
CA TYR A 195 4.21 -11.56 19.64
C TYR A 195 5.37 -12.56 19.62
N ILE A 196 6.27 -12.44 18.64
CA ILE A 196 7.46 -13.29 18.50
C ILE A 196 8.70 -12.38 18.43
N PRO A 197 9.45 -12.22 19.53
CA PRO A 197 10.57 -11.27 19.60
C PRO A 197 11.68 -11.49 18.57
N SER A 198 11.90 -12.76 18.19
CA SER A 198 12.98 -13.19 17.30
C SER A 198 12.70 -13.02 15.81
N LYS A 199 11.44 -12.75 15.41
CA LYS A 199 11.08 -12.53 14.00
C LYS A 199 11.17 -11.02 13.67
N PRO A 200 11.58 -10.63 12.44
CA PRO A 200 11.60 -9.23 12.02
C PRO A 200 10.24 -8.54 12.19
N THR A 201 9.18 -9.25 11.81
CA THR A 201 7.79 -8.90 12.09
C THR A 201 7.40 -9.49 13.44
N LYS A 202 7.54 -8.71 14.51
CA LYS A 202 7.30 -9.20 15.87
C LYS A 202 5.83 -9.40 16.21
N TRP A 203 4.93 -8.57 15.67
CA TRP A 203 3.49 -8.62 15.95
C TRP A 203 2.72 -9.06 14.71
N GLY A 204 1.89 -10.09 14.84
CA GLY A 204 1.12 -10.59 13.70
C GLY A 204 0.37 -11.88 13.95
N PHE A 205 -0.15 -12.47 12.87
CA PHE A 205 -0.68 -13.82 12.89
C PHE A 205 0.44 -14.81 12.59
N LYS A 206 0.59 -15.78 13.47
CA LYS A 206 1.48 -16.92 13.28
C LYS A 206 0.71 -17.98 12.48
N VAL A 207 1.30 -18.45 11.39
CA VAL A 207 0.73 -19.46 10.49
C VAL A 207 1.67 -20.65 10.40
#